data_AF-A0AAU7BEJ5-F1
#
_entry.id   AF-A0AAU7BEJ5-F1
#
_cell.length_a   1.000
_cell.length_b   1.000
_cell.length_c   1.000
_cell.angle_alpha   90.00
_cell.angle_beta   90.00
_cell.angle_gamma   90.00
#
_symmetry.space_group_name_H-M   'P 1'
#
loop_
_entity.id
_entity.type
_entity.pdbx_description
1 polymer ?
#
loop_
_entity_poly.entity_id
_entity_poly.type
_entity_poly.pdbx_seq_one_letter_code
_entity_poly.pdbx_strand_id
1 'polypeptide(L)' 'MSDYIHTGHSLIQAATEARDKLALTGSDEVSLRKLDDLIKKASGVGLHGGEQLKLERLLEKLK' A
#
# COMPACT_ATOMS: atom_id res chain seq x y z
N MET A 1 18.50 19.57 -2.26
CA MET A 1 17.64 18.61 -1.55
C MET A 1 17.19 17.59 -2.59
N SER A 2 17.81 16.42 -2.66
CA SER A 2 17.35 15.36 -3.58
C SER A 2 16.14 14.70 -2.95
N ASP A 3 14.97 14.86 -3.55
CA ASP A 3 13.78 14.07 -3.21
C ASP A 3 14.14 12.59 -3.40
N TYR A 4 14.37 11.91 -2.29
CA TYR A 4 14.75 10.50 -2.26
C TYR A 4 13.53 9.70 -2.73
N ILE A 5 13.46 9.39 -4.03
CA ILE A 5 12.58 8.35 -4.55
C ILE A 5 13.18 7.03 -4.06
N HIS A 6 12.86 6.65 -2.82
CA HIS A 6 13.01 5.25 -2.41
C HIS A 6 12.13 4.50 -3.41
N THR A 7 12.76 3.68 -4.26
CA THR A 7 12.06 2.87 -5.25
C THR A 7 10.99 2.09 -4.50
N GLY A 8 9.73 2.55 -4.59
CA GLY A 8 8.60 2.10 -3.77
C GLY A 8 8.23 0.64 -3.97
N HIS A 9 9.05 -0.14 -4.66
CA HIS A 9 8.87 -1.55 -4.97
C HIS A 9 8.63 -2.38 -3.71
N SER A 10 9.39 -2.16 -2.64
CA SER A 10 9.21 -2.90 -1.37
C SER A 10 7.87 -2.60 -0.69
N LEU A 11 7.42 -1.35 -0.72
CA LEU A 11 6.16 -0.94 -0.09
C LEU A 11 4.95 -1.42 -0.89
N ILE A 12 5.02 -1.37 -2.22
CA ILE A 12 3.97 -1.88 -3.10
C ILE A 12 3.88 -3.40 -3.03
N GLN A 13 5.02 -4.09 -3.01
CA GLN A 13 5.03 -5.54 -2.81
C GLN A 13 4.38 -5.94 -1.48
N ALA A 14 4.76 -5.29 -0.38
CA ALA A 14 4.14 -5.54 0.93
C ALA A 14 2.63 -5.25 0.92
N ALA A 15 2.20 -4.20 0.20
CA ALA A 15 0.79 -3.88 0.01
C ALA A 15 0.03 -4.97 -0.75
N THR A 16 0.59 -5.47 -1.84
CA THR A 16 0.01 -6.57 -2.63
C THR A 16 -0.13 -7.84 -1.78
N GLU A 17 0.92 -8.21 -1.03
CA GLU A 17 0.87 -9.38 -0.15
C GLU A 17 -0.19 -9.24 0.96
N ALA A 18 -0.30 -8.07 1.58
CA ALA A 18 -1.33 -7.80 2.59
C ALA A 18 -2.74 -7.85 1.99
N ARG A 19 -2.92 -7.29 0.78
CA ARG A 19 -4.18 -7.30 0.04
C ARG A 19 -4.63 -8.73 -0.24
N ASP A 20 -3.73 -9.59 -0.71
CA ASP A 20 -4.07 -10.98 -1.05
C ASP A 20 -4.41 -11.80 0.20
N LYS A 21 -3.66 -11.63 1.30
CA LYS A 21 -4.01 -12.24 2.59
C LYS A 21 -5.39 -11.81 3.07
N LEU A 22 -5.70 -10.51 2.94
CA LEU A 22 -6.97 -9.95 3.39
C LEU A 22 -8.15 -10.41 2.51
N ALA A 23 -7.93 -10.55 1.21
CA ALA A 23 -8.91 -11.10 0.28
C ALA A 23 -9.25 -12.56 0.60
N LEU A 24 -8.28 -13.35 1.07
CA LEU A 24 -8.49 -14.75 1.47
C LEU A 24 -9.28 -14.88 2.78
N THR A 25 -9.11 -13.93 3.71
CA THR A 25 -9.80 -13.96 5.01
C THR A 25 -11.15 -13.24 5.01
N GLY A 26 -11.41 -12.37 4.02
CA GLY A 26 -12.69 -11.67 3.85
C GLY A 26 -13.08 -10.76 5.03
N SER A 27 -12.14 -10.46 5.93
CA SER A 27 -12.45 -9.91 7.26
C SER A 27 -12.48 -8.38 7.33
N ASP A 28 -11.92 -7.67 6.34
CA ASP A 28 -11.90 -6.20 6.32
C ASP A 28 -11.95 -5.64 4.88
N GLU A 29 -13.16 -5.56 4.32
CA GLU A 29 -13.40 -5.00 2.98
C GLU A 29 -12.96 -3.54 2.82
N VAL A 30 -12.98 -2.76 3.92
CA VAL A 30 -12.60 -1.35 3.89
C VAL A 30 -11.09 -1.23 3.73
N SER A 31 -10.32 -2.01 4.48
CA SER A 31 -8.86 -2.05 4.33
C SER A 31 -8.45 -2.65 2.98
N LEU A 32 -9.21 -3.63 2.47
CA LEU A 32 -9.00 -4.21 1.14
C LEU A 32 -9.13 -3.15 0.03
N ARG A 33 -10.24 -2.39 0.02
CA ARG A 33 -10.42 -1.29 -0.94
C ARG A 33 -9.32 -0.24 -0.87
N LYS A 34 -8.89 0.12 0.35
CA LYS A 34 -7.81 1.11 0.54
C LYS A 34 -6.48 0.61 -0.02
N LEU A 35 -6.16 -0.67 0.15
CA LEU A 35 -4.97 -1.27 -0.45
C LEU A 35 -5.06 -1.26 -1.98
N ASP A 36 -6.20 -1.69 -2.55
CA ASP A 36 -6.41 -1.70 -4.00
C ASP A 36 -6.23 -0.29 -4.61
N ASP A 37 -6.80 0.75 -3.99
CA ASP A 37 -6.67 2.14 -4.44
C ASP A 37 -5.21 2.64 -4.43
N LEU A 38 -4.47 2.35 -3.35
CA LEU A 38 -3.08 2.79 -3.20
C LEU A 38 -2.14 2.03 -4.15
N ILE A 39 -2.33 0.72 -4.33
CA ILE A 39 -1.54 -0.10 -5.28
C ILE A 39 -1.78 0.38 -6.72
N LYS A 40 -3.04 0.63 -7.09
CA LYS A 40 -3.39 1.13 -8.42
C LYS A 40 -2.76 2.50 -8.67
N LYS A 41 -2.80 3.40 -7.69
CA LYS A 41 -2.19 4.73 -7.80
C LYS A 41 -0.66 4.65 -7.94
N ALA A 42 -0.02 3.80 -7.14
CA ALA A 42 1.41 3.56 -7.22
C ALA A 42 1.87 3.07 -8.59
N SER A 43 1.09 2.18 -9.21
CA SER A 43 1.39 1.61 -10.53
C SER A 43 1.23 2.61 -11.68
N GLY A 44 0.38 3.63 -11.51
CA GLY A 44 0.10 4.62 -12.56
C GLY A 44 0.99 5.86 -12.49
N VAL A 45 1.06 6.49 -11.31
CA VAL A 45 1.71 7.82 -11.13
C VAL A 45 2.76 7.84 -10.03
N GLY A 46 2.94 6.72 -9.31
CA GLY A 46 3.76 6.66 -8.10
C GLY A 46 3.02 7.18 -6.86
N LEU A 47 3.57 6.88 -5.68
CA LEU A 47 3.04 7.39 -4.42
C LEU A 47 3.84 8.58 -3.93
N HIS A 48 3.15 9.64 -3.56
CA HIS A 48 3.78 10.80 -2.91
C HIS A 48 4.02 10.48 -1.42
N GLY A 49 4.92 11.19 -0.74
CA GLY A 49 5.35 10.85 0.63
C GLY A 49 4.20 10.69 1.65
N GLY A 50 3.16 11.52 1.57
CA GLY A 50 1.97 11.38 2.44
C GLY A 50 1.14 10.12 2.16
N GLU A 51 1.21 9.58 0.95
CA GLU A 51 0.52 8.35 0.54
C GLU A 51 1.33 7.12 0.91
N GLN A 52 2.65 7.21 0.81
CA GLN A 52 3.57 6.20 1.34
C GLN A 52 3.35 6.02 2.84
N LEU A 53 3.31 7.11 3.61
CA LEU A 53 3.01 7.07 5.06
C LEU A 53 1.63 6.47 5.38
N LYS A 54 0.61 6.75 4.56
CA LYS A 54 -0.72 6.14 4.73
C LYS A 54 -0.68 4.63 4.49
N LEU A 55 0.05 4.21 3.46
CA LEU A 55 0.21 2.80 3.11
C LEU A 55 1.00 2.06 4.20
N GLU A 56 2.09 2.63 4.69
CA GLU A 56 2.88 2.08 5.81
C GLU A 56 2.01 1.87 7.06
N ARG A 57 1.26 2.90 7.49
CA ARG A 57 0.36 2.79 8.65
C ARG A 57 -0.75 1.76 8.44
N LEU A 58 -1.27 1.64 7.22
CA LEU A 58 -2.27 0.63 6.90
C LEU A 58 -1.68 -0.77 7.02
N LEU A 59 -0.46 -0.98 6.54
CA LEU A 59 0.25 -2.25 6.66
C LEU A 59 0.60 -2.59 8.10
N GLU A 60 0.98 -1.61 8.92
CA GLU A 60 1.20 -1.81 10.36
C GLU A 60 -0.07 -2.26 11.08
N LYS A 61 -1.24 -1.74 10.70
CA LYS A 61 -2.53 -2.14 11.27
C LYS A 61 -2.93 -3.57 10.88
N LEU A 62 -2.45 -4.07 9.74
CA LEU A 62 -2.81 -5.37 9.17
C LEU A 62 -1.84 -6.50 9.54
N LYS A 63 -0.73 -6.20 10.23
CA LYS A 63 0.15 -7.20 10.84
C LYS A 63 -0.52 -7.83 12.06
#